data_AF-A0A2G5VAG7-F1
#
_entry.id   AF-A0A2G5VAG7-F1
#
_cell.length_a   1.000
_cell.length_b   1.000
_cell.length_c   1.000
_cell.angle_alpha   90.00
_cell.angle_beta   90.00
_cell.angle_gamma   90.00
#
_symmetry.space_group_name_H-M   'P 1'
#
loop_
_entity.id
_entity.type
_entity.pdbx_description
1 polymer ?
#
loop_
_entity_poly.entity_id
_entity_poly.type
_entity_poly.pdbx_seq_one_letter_code
_entity_poly.pdbx_strand_id
1 'polypeptide(L)'
;MVVYEFNFRKIEVRKNYQHLGLYLFANLAEHQAIYINYTAKIFPKDKKVSSHLMSRSNAFENKNGDWDNFGWHKFFDWKTMEDHYLDCGKLEMEVHVIINEMFGFPREELRNFWM
;
A
#
# COMPACT_ATOMS: atom_id res chain seq x y z
N MET A 1 11.72 -17.04 11.98
CA MET A 1 11.00 -16.25 10.97
C MET A 1 9.52 -16.34 11.28
N VAL A 2 8.91 -15.30 11.84
CA VAL A 2 7.48 -15.29 12.16
C VAL A 2 6.71 -15.09 10.86
N VAL A 3 5.84 -16.04 10.50
CA VAL A 3 4.93 -15.90 9.38
C VAL A 3 3.67 -15.25 9.93
N TYR A 4 3.51 -13.96 9.66
CA TYR A 4 2.21 -13.31 9.84
C TYR A 4 1.42 -13.54 8.56
N GLU A 5 0.18 -14.03 8.64
CA GLU A 5 -0.77 -13.81 7.55
C GLU A 5 -1.00 -12.29 7.48
N PHE A 6 -0.39 -11.66 6.49
CA PHE A 6 -0.41 -10.20 6.36
C PHE A 6 -1.84 -9.74 6.07
N ASN A 7 -2.40 -8.96 7.00
CA ASN A 7 -3.77 -8.44 6.96
C ASN A 7 -4.04 -7.37 5.89
N PHE A 8 -3.12 -7.16 4.95
CA PHE A 8 -3.37 -6.28 3.80
C PHE A 8 -4.31 -6.98 2.83
N ARG A 9 -5.51 -6.43 2.68
CA ARG A 9 -6.58 -7.08 1.93
C ARG A 9 -6.46 -6.82 0.43
N LYS A 10 -6.24 -5.57 0.05
CA LYS A 10 -6.21 -5.14 -1.35
C LYS A 10 -5.45 -3.83 -1.52
N ILE A 11 -4.91 -3.66 -2.72
CA ILE A 11 -4.54 -2.36 -3.28
C ILE A 11 -5.65 -1.97 -4.24
N GLU A 12 -6.16 -0.75 -4.11
CA GLU A 12 -7.16 -0.18 -5.01
C GLU A 12 -6.56 0.98 -5.78
N VAL A 13 -6.65 0.90 -7.10
CA VAL A 13 -6.30 1.97 -8.04
C VAL A 13 -7.59 2.42 -8.70
N ARG A 14 -7.90 3.73 -8.64
CA ARG A 14 -9.11 4.26 -9.27
C ARG A 14 -8.92 5.67 -9.78
N LYS A 15 -9.74 6.07 -10.75
CA LYS A 15 -9.82 7.48 -11.19
C LYS A 15 -10.64 8.29 -10.20
N ASN A 16 -10.04 9.33 -9.63
CA ASN A 16 -10.69 10.32 -8.80
C ASN A 16 -10.67 11.67 -9.53
N TYR A 17 -11.75 11.99 -10.26
CA TYR A 17 -11.83 13.18 -11.13
C TYR A 17 -10.67 13.23 -12.14
N GLN A 18 -9.76 14.21 -11.99
CA GLN A 18 -8.58 14.41 -12.83
C GLN A 18 -7.30 13.77 -12.28
N HIS A 19 -7.41 12.90 -11.27
CA HIS A 19 -6.25 12.26 -10.65
C HIS A 19 -6.42 10.74 -10.59
N LEU A 20 -5.31 10.02 -10.61
CA LEU A 20 -5.21 8.64 -10.15
C LEU A 20 -5.22 8.65 -8.62
N GLY A 21 -6.10 7.85 -8.02
CA GLY A 21 -6.11 7.53 -6.60
C GLY A 21 -5.51 6.15 -6.36
N LEU A 22 -4.80 6.01 -5.25
CA LEU A 22 -4.14 4.78 -4.84
C LEU A 22 -4.35 4.56 -3.34
N TYR A 23 -4.91 3.40 -2.97
CA TYR A 23 -5.28 3.08 -1.59
C TYR A 23 -4.86 1.67 -1.23
N LEU A 24 -4.30 1.52 -0.03
CA LEU A 24 -4.01 0.26 0.62
C LEU A 24 -5.06 0.03 1.71
N PHE A 25 -5.63 -1.17 1.75
CA PHE A 25 -6.63 -1.56 2.74
C PHE A 25 -6.06 -2.61 3.68
N ALA A 26 -6.28 -2.42 4.98
CA ALA A 26 -5.96 -3.39 6.01
C ALA A 26 -7.24 -3.88 6.68
N ASN A 27 -7.34 -5.19 6.89
CA ASN A 27 -8.40 -5.78 7.69
C ASN A 27 -7.86 -6.03 9.10
N LEU A 28 -8.29 -5.26 10.06
CA LEU A 28 -7.82 -5.35 11.44
C LEU A 28 -8.99 -5.78 12.32
N ALA A 29 -8.74 -6.55 13.38
CA ALA A 29 -9.71 -6.73 14.45
C ALA A 29 -9.71 -5.50 15.39
N GLU A 30 -10.70 -5.42 16.27
CA GLU A 30 -10.73 -4.37 17.30
C GLU A 30 -9.43 -4.39 18.13
N HIS A 31 -8.90 -3.21 18.44
CA HIS A 31 -7.63 -2.99 19.17
C HIS A 31 -6.36 -3.46 18.45
N GLN A 32 -6.43 -3.84 17.18
CA GLN A 32 -5.25 -4.09 16.36
C GLN A 32 -4.78 -2.81 15.67
N ALA A 33 -3.46 -2.68 15.55
CA ALA A 33 -2.83 -1.59 14.82
C ALA A 33 -1.59 -2.07 14.07
N ILE A 34 -1.38 -1.55 12.85
CA ILE A 34 -0.18 -1.81 12.04
C ILE A 34 0.40 -0.47 11.60
N TYR A 35 1.63 -0.19 12.02
CA TYR A 35 2.37 1.01 11.64
C TYR A 35 3.23 0.71 10.43
N ILE A 36 3.09 1.51 9.37
CA ILE A 36 3.75 1.27 8.09
C ILE A 36 4.46 2.47 7.52
N ASN A 37 5.45 2.19 6.67
CA ASN A 37 5.92 3.07 5.62
C ASN A 37 5.42 2.55 4.28
N TYR A 38 4.66 3.37 3.56
CA TYR A 38 4.08 3.07 2.27
C TYR A 38 4.78 3.89 1.19
N THR A 39 5.42 3.21 0.25
CA THR A 39 6.02 3.82 -0.93
C THR A 39 5.35 3.29 -2.19
N ALA A 40 5.01 4.18 -3.10
CA ALA A 40 4.45 3.84 -4.40
C ALA A 40 5.23 4.55 -5.52
N LYS A 41 5.57 3.79 -6.56
CA LYS A 41 6.34 4.25 -7.71
C LYS A 41 5.60 3.93 -8.99
N ILE A 42 5.46 4.91 -9.88
CA ILE A 42 4.83 4.76 -11.19
C ILE A 42 5.90 4.90 -12.28
N PHE A 43 5.86 4.00 -13.25
CA PHE A 43 6.89 3.90 -14.29
C PHE A 43 6.37 4.40 -15.63
N PRO A 44 7.12 5.27 -16.31
CA PRO A 44 6.71 5.78 -17.61
C PRO A 44 6.89 4.71 -18.68
N LYS A 45 6.07 4.79 -19.74
CA LYS A 45 6.20 3.88 -20.90
C LYS A 45 7.55 4.04 -21.60
N ASP A 46 8.06 5.27 -21.61
CA ASP A 46 9.31 5.65 -22.25
C ASP A 46 10.35 6.08 -21.20
N LYS A 47 11.60 5.60 -21.34
CA LYS A 47 12.72 5.95 -20.44
C LYS A 47 13.16 7.42 -20.47
N LYS A 48 12.52 8.26 -21.29
CA LYS A 48 12.80 9.70 -21.40
C LYS A 48 12.16 10.50 -20.27
N VAL A 49 11.08 9.99 -19.70
CA VAL A 49 10.43 10.55 -18.52
C VAL A 49 10.98 9.82 -17.30
N SER A 50 11.17 10.52 -16.18
CA SER A 50 11.55 9.88 -14.93
C SER A 50 10.34 9.25 -14.25
N SER A 51 10.56 8.13 -13.56
CA SER A 51 9.53 7.56 -12.68
C SER A 51 9.14 8.55 -11.59
N HIS A 52 7.87 8.54 -11.19
CA HIS A 52 7.40 9.32 -10.05
C HIS A 52 7.26 8.42 -8.82
N LEU A 53 7.68 8.94 -7.66
CA LEU A 53 7.72 8.22 -6.39
C LEU A 53 7.03 9.06 -5.32
N MET A 54 6.10 8.45 -4.59
CA MET A 54 5.54 9.03 -3.38
C MET A 54 5.71 8.08 -2.20
N SER A 55 5.94 8.65 -1.03
CA SER A 55 6.08 7.92 0.22
C SER A 55 5.24 8.56 1.31
N ARG A 56 4.64 7.75 2.18
CA ARG A 56 3.88 8.21 3.32
C ARG A 56 3.94 7.19 4.44
N SER A 57 3.93 7.67 5.67
CA SER A 57 3.86 6.82 6.86
C SER A 57 2.50 6.99 7.51
N ASN A 58 1.92 5.89 8.02
CA ASN A 58 0.69 5.94 8.79
C ASN A 58 0.51 4.68 9.64
N ALA A 59 -0.42 4.76 10.58
CA ALA A 59 -0.98 3.61 11.27
C ALA A 59 -2.32 3.23 10.63
N PHE A 60 -2.53 1.94 10.39
CA PHE A 60 -3.87 1.39 10.28
C PHE A 60 -4.35 1.06 11.69
N GLU A 61 -5.49 1.60 12.09
CA GLU A 61 -6.06 1.40 13.41
C GLU A 61 -7.53 1.05 13.28
N ASN A 62 -7.94 -0.10 13.80
CA ASN A 62 -9.37 -0.40 13.87
C ASN A 62 -9.92 -0.07 15.26
N LYS A 63 -10.62 1.07 15.31
CA LYS A 63 -11.25 1.57 16.53
C LYS A 63 -12.63 0.96 16.80
N ASN A 64 -13.30 0.39 15.79
CA ASN A 64 -14.72 0.00 15.87
C ASN A 64 -15.07 -1.37 15.22
N GLY A 65 -14.11 -2.21 14.87
CA GLY A 65 -14.35 -3.50 14.21
C GLY A 65 -14.47 -3.47 12.68
N ASP A 66 -14.14 -2.35 12.01
CA ASP A 66 -14.21 -2.18 10.55
C ASP A 66 -12.83 -2.08 9.84
N TRP A 67 -12.83 -2.33 8.53
CA TRP A 67 -11.73 -2.04 7.59
C TRP A 67 -11.24 -0.58 7.60
N ASP A 68 -9.92 -0.41 7.65
CA ASP A 68 -9.26 0.89 7.53
C ASP A 68 -8.51 0.98 6.19
N ASN A 69 -8.42 2.20 5.63
CA ASN A 69 -7.75 2.44 4.37
C ASN A 69 -6.85 3.67 4.42
N PHE A 70 -5.76 3.59 3.66
CA PHE A 70 -4.77 4.64 3.62
C PHE A 70 -4.14 4.75 2.23
N GLY A 71 -3.82 5.97 1.82
CA GLY A 71 -3.13 6.21 0.56
C GLY A 71 -3.23 7.65 0.11
N TRP A 72 -3.37 7.85 -1.19
CA TRP A 72 -3.44 9.15 -1.82
C TRP A 72 -4.67 9.27 -2.70
N HIS A 73 -5.55 10.23 -2.38
CA HIS A 73 -6.67 10.58 -3.23
C HIS A 73 -6.22 11.20 -4.57
N LYS A 74 -5.12 11.95 -4.54
CA LYS A 74 -4.47 12.58 -5.70
C LYS A 74 -3.04 12.06 -5.81
N PHE A 75 -2.89 10.78 -6.10
CA PHE A 75 -1.57 10.15 -6.23
C PHE A 75 -0.82 10.68 -7.45
N PHE A 76 -1.50 10.78 -8.59
CA PHE A 76 -0.88 11.21 -9.84
C PHE A 76 -1.89 11.94 -10.72
N ASP A 77 -1.44 12.89 -11.55
CA ASP A 77 -2.30 13.57 -12.51
C ASP A 77 -2.75 12.59 -13.62
N TRP A 78 -4.05 12.52 -13.88
CA TRP A 78 -4.61 11.53 -14.81
C TRP A 78 -4.19 11.80 -16.25
N LYS A 79 -4.13 13.06 -16.66
CA LYS A 79 -3.76 13.42 -18.04
C LYS A 79 -2.30 13.07 -18.32
N THR A 80 -1.42 13.43 -17.39
CA THR A 80 0.01 13.10 -17.46
C THR A 80 0.23 11.58 -17.50
N MET A 81 -0.57 10.82 -16.74
CA MET A 81 -0.53 9.35 -16.79
C MET A 81 -0.87 8.81 -18.19
N GLU A 82 -1.96 9.30 -18.80
CA GLU A 82 -2.38 8.88 -20.15
C GLU A 82 -1.33 9.21 -21.21
N ASP A 83 -0.75 10.40 -21.14
CA ASP A 83 0.20 10.88 -22.14
C ASP A 83 1.55 10.14 -22.07
N HIS A 84 2.06 9.89 -20.86
CA HIS A 84 3.46 9.48 -20.65
C HIS A 84 3.68 8.14 -19.94
N TYR A 85 2.68 7.60 -19.26
CA TYR A 85 2.84 6.42 -18.39
C TYR A 85 2.05 5.21 -18.85
N LEU A 86 0.99 5.37 -19.65
CA LEU A 86 0.27 4.24 -20.23
C LEU A 86 0.98 3.67 -21.46
N ASP A 87 1.31 2.38 -21.42
CA ASP A 87 1.78 1.61 -22.56
C ASP A 87 0.64 0.72 -23.08
N CYS A 88 0.08 1.08 -24.24
CA CYS A 88 -1.09 0.39 -24.82
C CYS A 88 -2.24 0.18 -23.81
N GLY A 89 -2.51 1.17 -22.96
CA GLY A 89 -3.55 1.12 -21.94
C GLY A 89 -3.19 0.35 -20.66
N LYS A 90 -1.95 -0.15 -20.55
CA LYS A 90 -1.42 -0.78 -19.34
C LYS A 90 -0.63 0.23 -18.54
N LEU A 91 -0.77 0.14 -17.21
CA LEU A 91 -0.02 0.97 -16.27
C LEU A 91 0.93 0.09 -15.47
N GLU A 92 2.20 0.48 -15.40
CA GLU A 92 3.20 -0.19 -14.57
C GLU A 92 3.47 0.63 -13.31
N MET A 93 3.33 -0.03 -12.15
CA MET A 93 3.62 0.58 -10.85
C MET A 93 4.11 -0.45 -9.85
N GLU A 94 4.92 0.01 -8.90
CA GLU A 94 5.38 -0.77 -7.75
C GLU A 94 4.85 -0.14 -6.46
N VAL A 95 4.42 -1.00 -5.55
CA VAL A 95 4.02 -0.63 -4.19
C VAL A 95 4.90 -1.41 -3.23
N HIS A 96 5.60 -0.69 -2.36
CA HIS A 96 6.41 -1.25 -1.30
C HIS A 96 5.86 -0.80 0.05
N VAL A 97 5.52 -1.78 0.89
CA VAL A 97 5.01 -1.56 2.25
C VAL A 97 5.98 -2.18 3.23
N ILE A 98 6.51 -1.36 4.13
CA ILE A 98 7.34 -1.80 5.25
C ILE A 98 6.48 -1.70 6.50
N ILE A 99 6.27 -2.82 7.18
CA ILE A 99 5.68 -2.82 8.51
C ILE A 99 6.78 -2.50 9.52
N ASN A 100 6.59 -1.43 10.27
CA ASN A 100 7.51 -1.02 11.33
C ASN A 100 7.14 -1.70 12.64
N GLU A 101 5.84 -1.66 13.00
CA GLU A 101 5.34 -2.17 14.28
C GLU A 101 3.92 -2.72 14.12
N MET A 102 3.57 -3.68 14.98
CA MET A 102 2.25 -4.31 15.01
C MET A 102 1.81 -4.51 16.46
N PHE A 103 0.56 -4.17 16.76
CA PHE A 103 -0.06 -4.30 18.08
C PHE A 103 -1.36 -5.09 18.01
N GLY A 104 -1.66 -5.86 19.06
CA GLY A 104 -2.89 -6.65 19.16
C GLY A 104 -2.90 -7.95 18.34
N PHE A 105 -1.76 -8.36 17.78
CA PHE A 105 -1.62 -9.63 17.07
C PHE A 105 -1.06 -10.71 18.00
N PRO A 106 -1.64 -11.92 18.00
CA PRO A 106 -1.05 -13.03 18.73
C PRO A 106 0.34 -13.31 18.16
N ARG A 107 1.35 -13.33 19.04
CA ARG A 107 2.67 -13.85 18.67
C ARG A 107 2.63 -15.35 18.90
N GLU A 108 2.65 -16.12 17.82
CA GLU A 108 2.99 -17.52 17.95
C GLU A 108 4.49 -17.61 18.28
N GLU A 109 4.81 -18.26 19.38
CA GLU A 109 6.20 -18.66 19.64
C GLU A 109 6.62 -19.62 18.52
N LEU A 110 7.67 -19.25 17.78
CA LEU A 110 8.28 -20.16 16.85
C LEU A 110 8.65 -21.42 17.63
N ARG A 111 8.22 -22.60 17.16
CA ARG A 111 8.63 -23.88 17.74
C ARG A 111 10.16 -23.85 17.87
N ASN A 112 10.63 -23.90 19.10
CA ASN A 112 12.06 -24.02 19.38
C ASN A 112 12.51 -25.38 18.86
N PHE A 113 13.15 -25.41 17.69
CA PHE A 113 13.89 -26.57 17.22
C PHE A 113 15.23 -26.60 17.96
N TRP A 114 15.19 -27.04 19.22
CA TRP A 114 16.42 -27.47 19.89
C TRP A 114 16.89 -28.78 19.23
N MET A 115 18.07 -28.73 18.60
CA MET A 115 18.92 -29.89 18.34
C MET A 115 19.91 -30.03 19.49
#